data_AF-A0A1Y1RN35-F1
#
_entry.id   AF-A0A1Y1RN35-F1
#
_cell.length_a   1.000
_cell.length_b   1.000
_cell.length_c   1.000
_cell.angle_alpha   90.00
_cell.angle_beta   90.00
_cell.angle_gamma   90.00
#
_symmetry.space_group_name_H-M   'P 1'
#
loop_
_entity.id
_entity.type
_entity.pdbx_description
1 polymer ?
#
loop_
_entity_poly.entity_id
_entity_poly.type
_entity_poly.pdbx_seq_one_letter_code
_entity_poly.pdbx_strand_id
1 'polypeptide(L)'
;MTWSADEPYNELPPLPPVDYVETTRVLKAVIEARVAIAGLNEALVPLPNPSIFLHTLALLEAQASSEIENIVTTTDELFRAARISTDASGATREALRYQKALFAGLEAMRERQGIITANIAREICSTIRDIDTRVRHGGGVYIGNPVTRRRIYTPPRLPRLALAANPLAS
;
A
#
# COMPACT_ATOMS: atom_id res chain seq x y z
N MET A 1 -17.48 8.57 -21.37
CA MET A 1 -16.82 9.76 -21.96
C MET A 1 -15.35 9.46 -22.20
N THR A 2 -14.62 10.28 -22.96
CA THR A 2 -13.16 10.16 -23.10
C THR A 2 -12.50 10.68 -21.82
N TRP A 3 -11.55 9.93 -21.27
CA TRP A 3 -10.77 10.36 -20.09
C TRP A 3 -10.10 11.72 -20.31
N SER A 4 -10.10 12.58 -19.27
CA SER A 4 -9.41 13.88 -19.24
C SER A 4 -8.58 14.02 -17.97
N ALA A 5 -7.35 14.52 -18.08
CA ALA A 5 -6.47 14.72 -16.93
C ALA A 5 -6.98 15.82 -15.97
N ASP A 6 -7.72 16.79 -16.48
CA ASP A 6 -8.20 17.95 -15.73
C ASP A 6 -9.51 17.68 -14.96
N GLU A 7 -10.21 16.61 -15.30
CA GLU A 7 -11.50 16.25 -14.72
C GLU A 7 -11.39 15.01 -13.82
N PRO A 8 -12.13 14.93 -12.69
CA PRO A 8 -12.18 13.72 -11.89
C PRO A 8 -12.66 12.53 -12.71
N TYR A 9 -11.86 11.46 -12.77
CA TYR A 9 -12.20 10.28 -13.55
C TYR A 9 -13.22 9.37 -12.83
N ASN A 10 -14.43 9.87 -12.62
CA ASN A 10 -15.49 9.15 -11.89
C ASN A 10 -16.04 7.95 -12.67
N GLU A 11 -15.91 7.97 -14.00
CA GLU A 11 -16.27 6.85 -14.89
C GLU A 11 -15.11 5.84 -15.02
N LEU A 12 -14.24 5.72 -14.01
CA LEU A 12 -13.17 4.73 -13.97
C LEU A 12 -13.78 3.33 -14.25
N PRO A 13 -13.34 2.62 -15.30
CA PRO A 13 -13.91 1.32 -15.65
C PRO A 13 -13.82 0.36 -14.46
N PRO A 14 -14.89 -0.39 -14.17
CA PRO A 14 -14.86 -1.37 -13.10
C PRO A 14 -13.90 -2.52 -13.43
N LEU A 15 -13.44 -3.21 -12.39
CA LEU A 15 -12.73 -4.48 -12.55
C LEU A 15 -13.74 -5.64 -12.64
N PRO A 16 -13.43 -6.71 -13.40
CA PRO A 16 -12.26 -6.86 -14.25
C PRO A 16 -12.34 -6.00 -15.53
N PRO A 17 -11.20 -5.65 -16.15
CA PRO A 17 -11.22 -4.97 -17.43
C PRO A 17 -11.95 -5.82 -18.49
N VAL A 18 -12.58 -5.15 -19.46
CA VAL A 18 -13.26 -5.83 -20.58
C VAL A 18 -12.26 -6.54 -21.50
N ASP A 19 -11.04 -6.01 -21.59
CA ASP A 19 -9.98 -6.57 -22.42
C ASP A 19 -9.40 -7.87 -21.82
N TYR A 20 -8.99 -8.77 -22.72
CA TYR A 20 -8.35 -10.03 -22.34
C TYR A 20 -6.94 -9.80 -21.76
N VAL A 21 -6.77 -10.09 -20.46
CA VAL A 21 -5.52 -9.86 -19.72
C VAL A 21 -4.52 -11.03 -19.80
N GLU A 22 -4.98 -12.25 -20.08
CA GLU A 22 -4.18 -13.48 -20.09
C GLU A 22 -3.41 -13.70 -21.40
N THR A 23 -2.68 -12.70 -21.84
CA THR A 23 -1.86 -12.80 -23.06
C THR A 23 -0.68 -13.77 -22.87
N THR A 24 -0.15 -14.35 -23.97
CA THR A 24 1.05 -15.21 -23.91
C THR A 24 2.22 -14.56 -23.17
N ARG A 25 2.41 -13.24 -23.34
CA ARG A 25 3.47 -12.48 -22.63
C ARG A 25 3.22 -12.46 -21.12
N VAL A 26 1.99 -12.20 -20.69
CA VAL A 26 1.61 -12.20 -19.27
C VAL A 26 1.77 -13.60 -18.69
N LEU A 27 1.30 -14.64 -19.37
CA LEU A 27 1.40 -16.01 -18.89
C LEU A 27 2.85 -16.49 -18.75
N LYS A 28 3.74 -16.13 -19.69
CA LYS A 28 5.18 -16.41 -19.56
C LYS A 28 5.80 -15.73 -18.34
N ALA A 29 5.48 -14.44 -18.11
CA ALA A 29 5.94 -13.72 -16.93
C ALA A 29 5.40 -14.32 -15.62
N VAL A 30 4.16 -14.79 -15.60
CA VAL A 30 3.55 -15.48 -14.44
C VAL A 30 4.31 -16.77 -14.10
N ILE A 31 4.77 -17.53 -15.11
CA ILE A 31 5.57 -18.74 -14.88
C ILE A 31 6.88 -18.37 -14.18
N GLU A 32 7.62 -17.39 -14.70
CA GLU A 32 8.88 -16.93 -14.09
C GLU A 32 8.68 -16.44 -12.65
N ALA A 33 7.65 -15.63 -12.42
CA ALA A 33 7.30 -15.15 -11.08
C ALA A 33 6.96 -16.29 -10.12
N ARG A 34 6.16 -17.28 -10.57
CA ARG A 34 5.82 -18.46 -9.76
C ARG A 34 7.05 -19.29 -9.40
N VAL A 35 7.97 -19.49 -10.34
CA VAL A 35 9.24 -20.21 -10.11
C VAL A 35 10.08 -19.48 -9.07
N ALA A 36 10.23 -18.15 -9.18
CA ALA A 36 10.98 -17.37 -8.21
C ALA A 36 10.37 -17.43 -6.80
N ILE A 37 9.04 -17.31 -6.69
CA ILE A 37 8.33 -17.41 -5.39
C ILE A 37 8.47 -18.81 -4.79
N ALA A 38 8.34 -19.86 -5.62
CA ALA A 38 8.52 -21.24 -5.15
C ALA A 38 9.96 -21.47 -4.67
N GLY A 39 10.96 -20.98 -5.42
CA GLY A 39 12.37 -21.06 -5.01
C GLY A 39 12.65 -20.36 -3.69
N LEU A 40 12.04 -19.20 -3.45
CA LEU A 40 12.13 -18.51 -2.16
C LEU A 40 11.51 -19.35 -1.04
N ASN A 41 10.31 -19.91 -1.24
CA ASN A 41 9.65 -20.75 -0.24
C ASN A 41 10.51 -21.96 0.14
N GLU A 42 11.06 -22.67 -0.85
CA GLU A 42 11.95 -23.82 -0.62
C GLU A 42 13.23 -23.43 0.11
N ALA A 43 13.83 -22.29 -0.23
CA ALA A 43 15.03 -21.79 0.44
C ALA A 43 14.81 -21.45 1.93
N LEU A 44 13.57 -21.17 2.33
CA LEU A 44 13.20 -20.85 3.72
C LEU A 44 12.90 -22.10 4.57
N VAL A 45 12.59 -23.26 3.97
CA VAL A 45 12.28 -24.52 4.67
C VAL A 45 13.34 -24.96 5.70
N PRO A 46 14.66 -24.94 5.39
CA PRO A 46 15.66 -25.44 6.33
C PRO A 46 15.92 -24.49 7.51
N LEU A 47 15.32 -23.29 7.52
CA LEU A 47 15.59 -22.30 8.56
C LEU A 47 14.84 -22.65 9.85
N PRO A 48 15.51 -22.62 11.01
CA PRO A 48 14.87 -22.91 12.30
C PRO A 48 13.83 -21.86 12.70
N ASN A 49 13.95 -20.63 12.18
CA ASN A 49 13.00 -19.55 12.41
C ASN A 49 12.93 -18.64 11.16
N PRO A 50 12.13 -18.98 10.14
CA PRO A 50 12.01 -18.18 8.92
C PRO A 50 11.41 -16.79 9.18
N SER A 51 10.70 -16.59 10.29
CA SER A 51 10.11 -15.29 10.65
C SER A 51 11.16 -14.19 10.82
N ILE A 52 12.40 -14.52 11.17
CA ILE A 52 13.49 -13.51 11.26
C ILE A 52 13.73 -12.83 9.90
N PHE A 53 13.64 -13.59 8.81
CA PHE A 53 13.76 -13.04 7.46
C PHE A 53 12.57 -12.17 7.10
N LEU A 54 11.35 -12.53 7.52
CA LEU A 54 10.17 -11.70 7.30
C LEU A 54 10.33 -10.32 7.96
N HIS A 55 10.86 -10.25 9.19
CA HIS A 55 11.11 -8.97 9.84
C HIS A 55 12.15 -8.12 9.12
N THR A 56 13.28 -8.71 8.72
CA THR A 56 14.34 -8.02 7.97
C THR A 56 13.84 -7.57 6.59
N LEU A 57 13.16 -8.44 5.85
CA LEU A 57 12.59 -8.11 4.54
C LEU A 57 11.55 -6.99 4.66
N ALA A 58 10.70 -7.03 5.69
CA ALA A 58 9.73 -5.97 5.93
C ALA A 58 10.38 -4.61 6.24
N LEU A 59 11.55 -4.57 6.90
CA LEU A 59 12.31 -3.33 7.11
C LEU A 59 12.93 -2.81 5.82
N LEU A 60 13.52 -3.69 5.02
CA LEU A 60 14.11 -3.31 3.74
C LEU A 60 13.03 -2.82 2.76
N GLU A 61 11.89 -3.51 2.73
CA GLU A 61 10.72 -3.09 1.95
C GLU A 61 10.17 -1.76 2.43
N ALA A 62 10.04 -1.56 3.75
CA ALA A 62 9.62 -0.29 4.32
C ALA A 62 10.55 0.87 3.93
N GLN A 63 11.86 0.64 3.94
CA GLN A 63 12.85 1.64 3.52
C GLN A 63 12.68 1.97 2.04
N ALA A 64 12.67 0.97 1.16
CA ALA A 64 12.57 1.14 -0.28
C ALA A 64 11.24 1.80 -0.69
N SER A 65 10.12 1.36 -0.09
CA SER A 65 8.80 1.96 -0.32
C SER A 65 8.73 3.40 0.18
N SER A 66 9.34 3.70 1.34
CA SER A 66 9.36 5.06 1.90
C SER A 66 10.22 6.01 1.06
N GLU A 67 11.33 5.52 0.49
CA GLU A 67 12.22 6.30 -0.36
C GLU A 67 11.50 6.82 -1.62
N ILE A 68 10.60 6.02 -2.20
CA ILE A 68 9.76 6.42 -3.35
C ILE A 68 8.88 7.63 -3.00
N GLU A 69 8.43 7.73 -1.75
CA GLU A 69 7.59 8.83 -1.25
C GLU A 69 8.40 10.04 -0.75
N ASN A 70 9.72 10.09 -1.03
CA ASN A 70 10.68 11.09 -0.55
C ASN A 70 10.93 11.05 0.96
N ILE A 71 10.68 9.92 1.62
CA ILE A 71 11.01 9.69 3.03
C ILE A 71 12.33 8.94 3.09
N VAL A 72 13.42 9.68 3.26
CA VAL A 72 14.78 9.11 3.24
C VAL A 72 15.22 8.71 4.64
N THR A 73 15.50 7.43 4.83
CA THR A 73 16.14 6.85 6.01
C THR A 73 17.22 5.85 5.57
N THR A 74 18.13 5.47 6.47
CA THR A 74 19.17 4.48 6.20
C THR A 74 18.83 3.14 6.85
N THR A 75 19.33 2.05 6.26
CA THR A 75 19.18 0.70 6.81
C THR A 75 19.73 0.60 8.24
N ASP A 76 20.92 1.16 8.49
CA ASP A 76 21.53 1.14 9.83
C ASP A 76 20.71 1.89 10.88
N GLU A 77 20.15 3.05 10.52
CA GLU A 77 19.28 3.82 11.41
C GLU A 77 17.98 3.06 11.70
N LEU A 78 17.39 2.42 10.69
CA LEU A 78 16.20 1.57 10.82
C LEU A 78 16.43 0.38 11.75
N PHE A 79 17.50 -0.38 11.56
CA PHE A 79 17.82 -1.53 12.40
C PHE A 79 18.14 -1.14 13.84
N ARG A 80 18.79 0.02 14.05
CA ARG A 80 19.03 0.57 15.39
C ARG A 80 17.72 0.96 16.07
N ALA A 81 16.87 1.70 15.37
CA ALA A 81 15.60 2.18 15.87
C ALA A 81 14.59 1.05 16.14
N ALA A 82 14.64 -0.05 15.37
CA ALA A 82 13.84 -1.24 15.60
C ALA A 82 14.16 -1.94 16.94
N ARG A 83 15.38 -1.73 17.48
CA ARG A 83 15.84 -2.32 18.76
C ARG A 83 15.75 -1.34 19.92
N ILE A 84 16.00 -0.06 19.67
CA ILE A 84 16.08 1.00 20.68
C ILE A 84 15.22 2.16 20.15
N SER A 85 14.01 2.33 20.69
CA SER A 85 13.02 3.28 20.17
C SER A 85 13.31 4.75 20.52
N THR A 86 14.40 5.03 21.24
CA THR A 86 14.80 6.38 21.64
C THR A 86 15.71 6.99 20.57
N ASP A 87 15.38 8.21 20.14
CA ASP A 87 16.15 9.07 19.20
C ASP A 87 16.05 8.78 17.69
N ALA A 88 15.04 8.04 17.22
CA ALA A 88 14.81 7.84 15.79
C ALA A 88 14.28 9.11 15.07
N SER A 89 14.79 9.39 13.87
CA SER A 89 14.30 10.50 13.04
C SER A 89 12.82 10.35 12.64
N GLY A 90 12.20 11.42 12.14
CA GLY A 90 10.83 11.37 11.62
C GLY A 90 10.66 10.33 10.51
N ALA A 91 11.60 10.30 9.57
CA ALA A 91 11.61 9.35 8.45
C ALA A 91 11.76 7.90 8.92
N THR A 92 12.67 7.65 9.87
CA THR A 92 12.86 6.31 10.45
C THR A 92 11.62 5.84 11.21
N ARG A 93 10.96 6.71 11.97
CA ARG A 93 9.70 6.37 12.65
C ARG A 93 8.59 6.04 11.66
N GLU A 94 8.52 6.74 10.53
CA GLU A 94 7.55 6.46 9.49
C GLU A 94 7.78 5.10 8.82
N ALA A 95 9.01 4.78 8.47
CA ALA A 95 9.36 3.46 7.95
C ALA A 95 9.14 2.33 8.98
N LEU A 96 9.35 2.57 10.28
CA LEU A 96 8.96 1.61 11.33
C LEU A 96 7.43 1.45 11.43
N ARG A 97 6.65 2.54 11.29
CA ARG A 97 5.19 2.46 11.21
C ARG A 97 4.73 1.69 9.97
N TYR A 98 5.44 1.79 8.85
CA TYR A 98 5.19 0.98 7.67
C TYR A 98 5.35 -0.51 7.96
N GLN A 99 6.47 -0.91 8.58
CA GLN A 99 6.67 -2.31 8.98
C GLN A 99 5.55 -2.80 9.92
N LYS A 100 5.18 -1.99 10.92
CA LYS A 100 4.07 -2.29 11.83
C LYS A 100 2.75 -2.45 11.09
N ALA A 101 2.44 -1.56 10.15
CA ALA A 101 1.23 -1.59 9.35
C ALA A 101 1.16 -2.83 8.46
N LEU A 102 2.28 -3.24 7.86
CA LEU A 102 2.38 -4.46 7.06
C LEU A 102 2.00 -5.71 7.88
N PHE A 103 2.59 -5.88 9.06
CA PHE A 103 2.27 -7.01 9.93
C PHE A 103 0.84 -6.96 10.47
N ALA A 104 0.35 -5.78 10.85
CA ALA A 104 -1.04 -5.61 11.27
C ALA A 104 -2.02 -5.99 10.16
N GLY A 105 -1.74 -5.59 8.91
CA GLY A 105 -2.52 -5.97 7.74
C GLY A 105 -2.50 -7.47 7.46
N LEU A 106 -1.34 -8.12 7.62
CA LEU A 106 -1.18 -9.56 7.46
C LEU A 106 -2.01 -10.34 8.50
N GLU A 107 -1.96 -9.94 9.77
CA GLU A 107 -2.77 -10.56 10.84
C GLU A 107 -4.26 -10.33 10.60
N ALA A 108 -4.65 -9.10 10.25
CA ALA A 108 -6.03 -8.76 9.91
C ALA A 108 -6.58 -9.58 8.72
N MET A 109 -5.73 -9.93 7.75
CA MET A 109 -6.07 -10.81 6.63
C MET A 109 -6.20 -12.28 7.09
N ARG A 110 -5.30 -12.76 7.95
CA ARG A 110 -5.33 -14.13 8.50
C ARG A 110 -6.58 -14.37 9.33
N GLU A 111 -6.94 -13.44 10.21
CA GLU A 111 -8.17 -13.48 11.02
C GLU A 111 -9.43 -13.56 10.16
N ARG A 112 -9.38 -13.00 8.95
CA ARG A 112 -10.47 -12.99 7.96
C ARG A 112 -10.29 -14.04 6.87
N GLN A 113 -9.55 -15.12 7.16
CA GLN A 113 -9.39 -16.28 6.27
C GLN A 113 -8.91 -15.90 4.86
N GLY A 114 -8.02 -14.90 4.76
CA GLY A 114 -7.45 -14.44 3.49
C GLY A 114 -8.22 -13.29 2.81
N ILE A 115 -9.34 -12.83 3.37
CA ILE A 115 -10.16 -11.78 2.76
C ILE A 115 -9.55 -10.40 3.01
N ILE A 116 -9.26 -9.68 1.92
CA ILE A 116 -8.80 -8.29 1.96
C ILE A 116 -10.00 -7.36 1.79
N THR A 117 -10.12 -6.35 2.65
CA THR A 117 -11.22 -5.38 2.64
C THR A 117 -10.71 -3.93 2.61
N ALA A 118 -11.58 -3.01 2.23
CA ALA A 118 -11.28 -1.57 2.30
C ALA A 118 -10.97 -1.10 3.73
N ASN A 119 -11.51 -1.76 4.75
CA ASN A 119 -11.22 -1.46 6.15
C ASN A 119 -9.78 -1.82 6.52
N ILE A 120 -9.25 -2.95 6.03
CA ILE A 120 -7.84 -3.31 6.23
C ILE A 120 -6.95 -2.26 5.57
N ALA A 121 -7.26 -1.84 4.34
CA ALA A 121 -6.51 -0.78 3.68
C ALA A 121 -6.53 0.54 4.49
N ARG A 122 -7.69 0.90 5.05
CA ARG A 122 -7.84 2.07 5.93
C ARG A 122 -6.98 1.95 7.19
N GLU A 123 -6.97 0.79 7.84
CA GLU A 123 -6.19 0.50 9.05
C GLU A 123 -4.68 0.59 8.77
N ILE A 124 -4.22 0.00 7.66
CA ILE A 124 -2.83 0.09 7.21
C ILE A 124 -2.45 1.56 6.97
N CYS A 125 -3.22 2.30 6.18
CA CYS A 125 -2.93 3.72 5.92
C CYS A 125 -2.92 4.57 7.20
N SER A 126 -3.85 4.31 8.11
CA SER A 126 -3.93 5.05 9.39
C SER A 126 -2.72 4.75 10.28
N THR A 127 -2.25 3.51 10.27
CA THR A 127 -1.07 3.08 11.04
C THR A 127 0.21 3.72 10.47
N ILE A 128 0.37 3.75 9.15
CA ILE A 128 1.54 4.37 8.50
C ILE A 128 1.61 5.87 8.84
N ARG A 129 0.49 6.57 8.67
CA ARG A 129 0.41 8.03 8.81
C ARG A 129 0.22 8.53 10.24
N ASP A 130 -0.02 7.61 11.18
CA ASP A 130 -0.28 7.92 12.60
C ASP A 130 -1.50 8.85 12.81
N ILE A 131 -2.49 8.75 11.93
CA ILE A 131 -3.74 9.53 11.97
C ILE A 131 -4.91 8.69 11.43
N ASP A 132 -6.15 8.91 11.89
CA ASP A 132 -7.34 8.27 11.31
C ASP A 132 -7.49 8.70 9.85
N THR A 133 -7.11 7.80 8.93
CA THR A 133 -7.18 8.03 7.51
C THR A 133 -8.51 7.53 6.99
N ARG A 134 -9.16 8.32 6.13
CA ARG A 134 -10.42 7.95 5.48
C ARG A 134 -10.29 8.10 3.98
N VAL A 135 -11.22 7.51 3.23
CA VAL A 135 -11.35 7.77 1.81
C VAL A 135 -11.53 9.27 1.61
N ARG A 136 -10.78 9.85 0.66
CA ARG A 136 -10.78 11.29 0.39
C ARG A 136 -12.20 11.79 0.15
N HIS A 137 -12.61 12.80 0.91
CA HIS A 137 -13.83 13.58 0.69
C HIS A 137 -13.49 14.92 0.01
N GLY A 138 -14.25 15.31 -1.01
CA GLY A 138 -14.02 16.57 -1.74
C GLY A 138 -13.13 16.41 -2.99
N GLY A 139 -12.85 17.54 -3.64
CA GLY A 139 -12.00 17.60 -4.85
C GLY A 139 -10.64 18.25 -4.56
N GLY A 140 -9.78 18.33 -5.58
CA GLY A 140 -8.56 19.15 -5.53
C GLY A 140 -7.24 18.38 -5.47
N VAL A 141 -7.26 17.08 -5.14
CA VAL A 141 -6.05 16.23 -5.28
C VAL A 141 -5.96 15.70 -6.71
N TYR A 142 -4.78 15.82 -7.29
CA TYR A 142 -4.40 15.35 -8.62
C TYR A 142 -2.95 14.88 -8.61
N ILE A 143 -2.59 14.01 -9.54
CA ILE A 143 -1.20 13.69 -9.87
C ILE A 143 -0.78 14.64 -10.99
N GLY A 144 0.33 15.35 -10.81
CA GLY A 144 0.77 16.35 -11.78
C GLY A 144 2.11 16.95 -11.42
N ASN A 145 2.59 17.85 -12.27
CA ASN A 145 3.85 18.54 -12.04
C ASN A 145 3.66 19.61 -10.95
N PRO A 146 4.41 19.57 -9.83
CA PRO A 146 4.23 20.51 -8.72
C PRO A 146 4.64 21.95 -9.07
N VAL A 147 5.56 22.13 -10.01
CA VAL A 147 6.07 23.45 -10.45
C VAL A 147 5.12 24.10 -11.44
N THR A 148 4.77 23.40 -12.52
CA THR A 148 3.91 23.95 -13.59
C THR A 148 2.42 23.84 -13.29
N ARG A 149 2.05 23.09 -12.23
CA ARG A 149 0.67 22.74 -11.87
C ARG A 149 -0.11 22.01 -12.97
N ARG A 150 0.59 21.48 -13.99
CA ARG A 150 -0.02 20.70 -15.05
C ARG A 150 -0.51 19.36 -14.48
N ARG A 151 -1.80 19.10 -14.62
CA ARG A 151 -2.42 17.84 -14.21
C ARG A 151 -2.05 16.74 -15.21
N ILE A 152 -1.69 15.58 -14.68
CA ILE A 152 -1.45 14.35 -15.44
C ILE A 152 -2.62 13.38 -15.22
N TYR A 153 -3.18 13.36 -14.02
CA TYR A 153 -4.33 12.54 -13.68
C TYR A 153 -5.11 13.14 -12.51
N THR A 154 -6.44 13.20 -12.62
CA THR A 154 -7.30 13.60 -11.51
C THR A 154 -8.14 12.39 -11.04
N PRO A 155 -7.85 11.83 -9.86
CA PRO A 155 -8.52 10.62 -9.37
C PRO A 155 -10.01 10.81 -9.12
N PRO A 156 -10.81 9.71 -9.15
CA PRO A 156 -12.23 9.74 -8.84
C PRO A 156 -12.53 10.48 -7.53
N ARG A 157 -13.63 11.21 -7.52
CA ARG A 157 -14.12 11.97 -6.38
C ARG A 157 -15.44 11.37 -5.91
N LEU A 158 -15.56 11.16 -4.59
CA LEU A 158 -16.85 10.84 -3.98
C LEU A 158 -17.84 12.02 -4.17
N PRO A 159 -19.08 11.77 -4.65
CA PRO A 159 -20.11 12.78 -4.73
C PRO A 159 -20.36 13.42 -3.35
N ARG A 160 -20.60 14.73 -3.34
CA ARG A 160 -20.83 15.53 -2.11
C ARG A 160 -22.07 15.07 -1.30
N LEU A 161 -22.90 14.20 -1.87
CA LEU A 161 -24.21 13.77 -1.36
C LEU A 161 -24.24 12.43 -0.59
N ALA A 162 -23.12 11.71 -0.46
CA ALA A 162 -23.06 10.48 0.36
C ALA A 162 -22.99 10.76 1.89
N LEU A 163 -23.54 11.90 2.34
CA LEU A 163 -23.65 12.30 3.75
C LEU A 163 -25.07 12.09 4.32
N ALA A 164 -25.97 11.43 3.57
CA ALA A 164 -27.33 11.15 4.00
C ALA A 164 -27.71 9.68 3.81
N ALA A 165 -27.11 8.79 4.62
CA ALA A 165 -27.63 7.46 5.02
C ALA A 165 -26.62 6.87 6.02
N ASN A 166 -26.92 6.46 7.25
CA ASN A 166 -28.12 6.36 8.06
C ASN A 166 -27.60 6.11 9.50
N PRO A 167 -27.80 7.00 10.50
CA PRO A 167 -27.60 6.61 11.89
C PRO A 167 -28.86 5.85 12.33
N LEU A 168 -28.68 4.70 12.99
CA LEU A 168 -29.70 3.82 13.56
C LEU A 168 -30.23 2.73 12.60
N ALA A 169 -29.58 1.56 12.67
CA ALA A 169 -30.30 0.29 12.71
C ALA A 169 -30.12 -0.25 14.13
N SER A 170 -31.19 -0.10 14.92
CA SER A 170 -31.40 -0.72 16.23
C SER A 170 -31.64 -2.22 16.07
#